data_AF-A0A3R6S6P6-F1
#
_entry.id   AF-A0A3R6S6P6-F1
#
_cell.length_a   1.000
_cell.length_b   1.000
_cell.length_c   1.000
_cell.angle_alpha   90.00
_cell.angle_beta   90.00
_cell.angle_gamma   90.00
#
_symmetry.space_group_name_H-M   'P 1'
#
loop_
_entity.id
_entity.type
_entity.pdbx_description
1 polymer ?
#
loop_
_entity_poly.entity_id
_entity_poly.type
_entity_poly.pdbx_seq_one_letter_code
_entity_poly.pdbx_strand_id
1 'polypeptide(L)'
;MNKTRRKRIDEIILQAEALQLSIDELKEEIEAIKDEEEEYMDNIPENLQGSEKYAAAEEAVNNLEEAIDWLEEICTDELTGLLSEAKVEN
;
A
#
# COMPACT_ATOMS: atom_id res chain seq x y z
N MET A 1 -7.58 31.83 -14.48
CA MET A 1 -7.71 30.40 -14.90
C MET A 1 -9.13 30.05 -15.41
N ASN A 2 -9.32 29.18 -16.41
CA ASN A 2 -10.66 28.81 -16.94
C ASN A 2 -11.41 27.88 -15.96
N LYS A 3 -12.73 28.09 -15.75
CA LYS A 3 -13.57 27.31 -14.81
C LYS A 3 -13.52 25.80 -15.08
N THR A 4 -13.53 25.39 -16.34
CA THR A 4 -13.42 23.99 -16.77
C THR A 4 -12.07 23.38 -16.38
N ARG A 5 -10.98 24.15 -16.49
CA ARG A 5 -9.65 23.69 -16.07
C ARG A 5 -9.61 23.39 -14.57
N ARG A 6 -10.13 24.29 -13.72
CA ARG A 6 -10.11 24.02 -12.26
C ARG A 6 -10.95 22.81 -11.89
N LYS A 7 -12.13 22.66 -12.49
CA LYS A 7 -13.00 21.51 -12.25
C LYS A 7 -12.29 20.19 -12.57
N ARG A 8 -11.54 20.16 -13.67
CA ARG A 8 -10.74 18.98 -14.04
C ARG A 8 -9.59 18.72 -13.08
N ILE A 9 -8.94 19.76 -12.55
CA ILE A 9 -7.91 19.61 -11.52
C ILE A 9 -8.54 19.05 -10.24
N ASP A 10 -9.71 19.55 -9.83
CA ASP A 10 -10.44 19.01 -8.67
C ASP A 10 -10.81 17.54 -8.85
N GLU A 11 -11.24 17.15 -10.05
CA GLU A 11 -11.54 15.75 -10.38
C GLU A 11 -10.29 14.85 -10.28
N ILE A 12 -9.11 15.34 -10.67
CA ILE A 12 -7.85 14.60 -10.55
C ILE A 12 -7.41 14.51 -9.08
N ILE A 13 -7.57 15.57 -8.30
CA ILE A 13 -7.26 15.55 -6.86
C ILE A 13 -8.12 14.48 -6.16
N LEU A 14 -9.42 14.45 -6.43
CA LEU A 14 -10.31 13.43 -5.87
C LEU A 14 -9.91 12.00 -6.28
N GLN A 15 -9.39 11.81 -7.49
CA GLN A 15 -8.88 10.52 -7.94
C GLN A 15 -7.60 10.12 -7.20
N ALA A 16 -6.71 11.07 -6.94
CA ALA A 16 -5.48 10.84 -6.18
C ALA A 16 -5.78 10.50 -4.71
N GLU A 17 -6.71 11.23 -4.08
CA GLU A 17 -7.19 10.93 -2.72
C GLU A 17 -7.83 9.54 -2.64
N ALA A 18 -8.67 9.18 -3.61
CA ALA A 18 -9.27 7.85 -3.68
C ALA A 18 -8.21 6.75 -3.89
N LEU A 19 -7.18 7.01 -4.69
CA LEU A 19 -6.07 6.09 -4.88
C LEU A 19 -5.29 5.88 -3.57
N GLN A 20 -5.05 6.93 -2.79
CA GLN A 20 -4.39 6.80 -1.48
C GLN A 20 -5.18 5.88 -0.55
N LEU A 21 -6.50 6.07 -0.46
CA LEU A 21 -7.37 5.21 0.34
C LEU A 21 -7.27 3.74 -0.10
N SER A 22 -7.26 3.47 -1.40
CA SER A 22 -7.09 2.10 -1.90
C SER A 22 -5.70 1.52 -1.62
N ILE A 23 -4.65 2.34 -1.61
CA ILE A 23 -3.30 1.89 -1.21
C ILE A 23 -3.31 1.51 0.27
N ASP A 24 -3.90 2.35 1.13
CA ASP A 24 -3.99 2.09 2.57
C ASP A 24 -4.81 0.82 2.86
N GLU A 25 -5.95 0.64 2.18
CA GLU A 25 -6.77 -0.58 2.27
C GLU A 25 -5.99 -1.84 1.85
N LEU A 26 -5.24 -1.77 0.74
CA LEU A 26 -4.41 -2.91 0.28
C LEU A 26 -3.33 -3.26 1.31
N LYS A 27 -2.69 -2.26 1.92
CA LYS A 27 -1.69 -2.50 2.97
C LYS A 27 -2.30 -3.20 4.18
N GLU A 28 -3.48 -2.76 4.62
CA GLU A 28 -4.20 -3.40 5.73
C GLU A 28 -4.57 -4.86 5.42
N GLU A 29 -5.02 -5.14 4.19
CA GLU A 29 -5.32 -6.52 3.76
C GLU A 29 -4.07 -7.39 3.68
N ILE A 30 -2.95 -6.86 3.18
CA ILE A 30 -1.67 -7.60 3.10
C ILE A 30 -1.12 -7.87 4.50
N GLU A 31 -1.18 -6.89 5.41
CA GLU A 31 -0.74 -7.06 6.80
C GLU A 31 -1.55 -8.15 7.51
N ALA A 32 -2.88 -8.18 7.31
CA ALA A 32 -3.72 -9.23 7.88
C ALA A 32 -3.31 -10.64 7.39
N ILE A 33 -2.97 -10.79 6.11
CA ILE A 33 -2.48 -12.06 5.56
C ILE A 33 -1.10 -12.40 6.12
N LYS A 34 -0.22 -11.41 6.27
CA LYS A 34 1.11 -11.59 6.87
C LYS A 34 0.98 -12.10 8.30
N ASP A 35 0.13 -11.48 9.11
CA ASP A 35 -0.14 -11.90 10.50
C ASP A 35 -0.65 -13.35 10.55
N GLU A 36 -1.53 -13.74 9.63
CA GLU A 36 -2.01 -15.14 9.51
C GLU A 36 -0.87 -16.12 9.17
N GLU A 37 0.05 -15.73 8.27
CA GLU A 37 1.20 -16.55 7.87
C GLU A 37 2.24 -16.65 9.00
N GLU A 38 2.49 -15.56 9.74
CA GLU A 38 3.34 -15.55 10.93
C GLU A 38 2.76 -16.45 12.04
N GLU A 39 1.45 -16.38 12.30
CA GLU A 39 0.78 -17.28 13.25
C GLU A 39 0.89 -18.75 12.79
N TYR A 40 0.71 -19.03 11.50
CA TYR A 40 0.92 -20.36 10.95
C TYR A 40 2.37 -20.84 11.17
N MET A 41 3.36 -19.98 10.93
CA MET A 41 4.78 -20.28 11.10
C MET A 41 5.15 -20.53 12.57
N ASP A 42 4.65 -19.74 13.50
CA ASP A 42 4.83 -19.91 14.96
C ASP A 42 4.24 -21.23 15.46
N ASN A 43 3.18 -21.71 14.82
CA ASN A 43 2.55 -23.00 15.14
C ASN A 43 3.28 -24.21 14.53
N ILE A 44 4.32 -24.01 13.70
CA ILE A 44 5.12 -25.12 13.15
C ILE A 44 5.98 -25.74 14.28
N PRO A 45 5.91 -27.06 14.51
CA PRO A 45 6.75 -27.73 15.50
C PRO A 45 8.24 -27.47 15.27
N GLU A 46 9.00 -27.25 16.35
CA GLU A 46 10.43 -26.93 16.30
C GLU A 46 11.26 -27.95 15.48
N ASN A 47 10.90 -29.24 15.56
CA ASN A 47 11.56 -30.29 14.78
C ASN A 47 11.28 -30.24 13.27
N LEU A 48 10.36 -29.38 12.83
CA LEU A 48 10.02 -29.10 11.44
C LEU A 48 10.47 -27.68 11.01
N GLN A 49 11.04 -26.88 11.90
CA GLN A 49 11.70 -25.63 11.53
C GLN A 49 12.91 -25.95 10.63
N GLY A 50 13.06 -25.19 9.54
CA GLY A 50 14.03 -25.49 8.49
C GLY A 50 13.59 -26.60 7.51
N SER A 51 12.37 -27.12 7.62
CA SER A 51 11.77 -27.91 6.53
C SER A 51 11.40 -27.02 5.35
N GLU A 52 11.18 -27.63 4.17
CA GLU A 52 10.71 -26.89 2.99
C GLU A 52 9.42 -26.11 3.25
N LYS A 53 8.52 -26.63 4.11
CA LYS A 53 7.28 -25.95 4.47
C LYS A 53 7.52 -24.71 5.32
N TYR A 54 8.47 -24.77 6.25
CA TYR A 54 8.83 -23.63 7.08
C TYR A 54 9.50 -22.56 6.21
N ALA A 55 10.45 -22.95 5.36
CA ALA A 55 11.12 -22.02 4.44
C ALA A 55 10.14 -21.33 3.48
N ALA A 56 9.11 -22.04 3.01
CA ALA A 56 8.06 -21.46 2.18
C ALA A 56 7.19 -20.45 2.93
N ALA A 57 6.88 -20.69 4.21
CA ALA A 57 6.16 -19.75 5.06
C ALA A 57 7.01 -18.49 5.33
N GLU A 58 8.29 -18.67 5.64
CA GLU A 58 9.25 -17.57 5.82
C GLU A 58 9.37 -16.73 4.53
N GLU A 59 9.48 -17.36 3.36
CA GLU A 59 9.49 -16.66 2.07
C GLU A 59 8.17 -15.91 1.82
N ALA A 60 7.03 -16.49 2.19
CA ALA A 60 5.74 -15.83 2.06
C ALA A 60 5.65 -14.56 2.93
N VAL A 61 6.04 -14.64 4.21
CA VAL A 61 6.09 -13.47 5.12
C VAL A 61 7.01 -12.39 4.54
N ASN A 62 8.24 -12.74 4.14
CA ASN A 62 9.17 -11.77 3.55
C ASN A 62 8.60 -11.08 2.31
N ASN A 63 7.94 -11.83 1.41
CA ASN A 63 7.33 -11.26 0.21
C ASN A 63 6.15 -10.32 0.55
N LEU A 64 5.38 -10.62 1.59
CA LEU A 64 4.27 -9.78 2.04
C LEU A 64 4.81 -8.48 2.67
N GLU A 65 5.88 -8.56 3.47
CA GLU A 65 6.59 -7.38 3.99
C GLU A 65 7.13 -6.51 2.86
N GLU A 66 7.83 -7.09 1.88
CA GLU A 66 8.33 -6.36 0.72
C GLU A 66 7.20 -5.68 -0.09
N ALA A 67 6.03 -6.32 -0.19
CA ALA A 67 4.88 -5.74 -0.86
C ALA A 67 4.29 -4.54 -0.09
N ILE A 68 4.23 -4.62 1.24
CA ILE A 68 3.81 -3.49 2.08
C ILE A 68 4.79 -2.35 1.94
N ASP A 69 6.10 -2.60 2.08
CA ASP A 69 7.16 -1.61 1.92
C ASP A 69 7.06 -0.89 0.57
N TRP A 70 6.85 -1.64 -0.52
CA TRP A 70 6.66 -1.07 -1.84
C TRP A 70 5.43 -0.15 -1.94
N LEU A 71 4.32 -0.51 -1.27
CA LEU A 71 3.13 0.34 -1.21
C LEU A 71 3.34 1.57 -0.31
N GLU A 72 4.15 1.49 0.75
CA GLU A 72 4.49 2.64 1.61
C GLU A 72 5.23 3.74 0.85
N GLU A 73 6.03 3.36 -0.14
CA GLU A 73 6.72 4.32 -1.01
C GLU A 73 5.76 5.12 -1.91
N ILE A 74 4.52 4.64 -2.11
CA ILE A 74 3.51 5.33 -2.92
C ILE A 74 2.73 6.33 -2.04
N CYS A 75 3.01 7.61 -2.23
CA CYS A 75 2.30 8.70 -1.55
C CYS A 75 1.72 9.69 -2.55
N THR A 76 0.41 9.94 -2.47
CA THR A 76 -0.27 10.91 -3.34
C THR A 76 -0.32 12.33 -2.76
N ASP A 77 0.14 12.55 -1.53
CA ASP A 77 0.08 13.85 -0.85
C ASP A 77 0.87 14.94 -1.60
N GLU A 78 2.06 14.61 -2.10
CA GLU A 78 2.85 15.55 -2.90
C GLU A 78 2.12 15.89 -4.21
N LEU A 79 1.50 14.89 -4.85
CA LEU A 79 0.73 15.08 -6.07
C LEU A 79 -0.47 16.02 -5.84
N THR A 80 -1.25 15.79 -4.77
CA THR A 80 -2.42 16.63 -4.45
C THR A 80 -2.01 18.06 -4.09
N GLY A 81 -0.87 18.23 -3.41
CA GLY A 81 -0.25 19.54 -3.13
C GLY A 81 0.09 20.31 -4.42
N LEU A 82 0.85 19.68 -5.33
CA LEU A 82 1.23 20.28 -6.62
C LEU A 82 0.01 20.66 -7.47
N LEU A 83 -1.02 19.80 -7.50
CA LEU A 83 -2.26 20.08 -8.22
C LEU A 83 -3.04 21.25 -7.60
N SER A 84 -3.02 21.36 -6.27
CA SER A 84 -3.66 22.47 -5.55
C SER A 84 -2.97 23.80 -5.84
N GLU A 85 -1.64 23.83 -5.89
CA GLU A 85 -0.85 25.02 -6.28
C GLU A 85 -1.13 25.44 -7.73
N ALA A 86 -1.07 24.47 -8.67
CA ALA A 86 -1.37 24.70 -10.08
C ALA A 86 -2.81 25.20 -10.31
N LYS A 87 -3.72 24.93 -9.36
CA LYS A 87 -5.08 25.45 -9.38
C LYS A 87 -5.19 26.91 -8.95
N VAL A 88 -4.35 27.34 -8.00
CA VAL A 88 -4.33 28.70 -7.42
C VAL A 88 -3.53 29.68 -8.27
N GLU A 89 -2.56 29.21 -9.07
CA GLU A 89 -1.86 30.07 -10.02
C GLU A 89 -2.80 30.56 -11.16
N ASN A 90 -3.28 31.82 -11.03
CA ASN A 90 -4.14 32.68 -11.89
C ASN A 90 -5.57 32.91 -11.35
#